data_AF-A0AA36JFY7-F1
#
_entry.id   AF-A0AA36JFY7-F1
#
_cell.length_a   1.000
_cell.length_b   1.000
_cell.length_c   1.000
_cell.angle_alpha   90.00
_cell.angle_beta   90.00
_cell.angle_gamma   90.00
#
_symmetry.space_group_name_H-M   'P 1'
#
loop_
_entity.id
_entity.type
_entity.pdbx_description
1 polymer ?
#
loop_
_entity_poly.entity_id
_entity_poly.type
_entity_poly.pdbx_seq_one_letter_code
_entity_poly.pdbx_strand_id
1 'polypeptide(L)'
;MPLDKSRIQGFGSSNGPAQQESSWFASSSTPAPQAPKCPAGHELAPWCAKPGWCDGCGAKIKAGQPVMDCRQCNYYLCRTCAPQAEAEEEAPSFWGAVASLTDMGSGPAISSALDNVALSIGDVIDAATQDMSEMASDFKSFVASAVGIEDESGDEAERQKAAAMKKSIESVSPRSRQEATSAISDFCQKYPAARVRPNSQELEKLWAKISCLKPVALTSAFYEELSFANGDTSWQPRLRVLYALEHLFKQGGTGKEVAMSTFGQARGLIQHLVEVQQCSDKAQEVTKLFTGKVEEDPGSKADTEGTDKAKPAVKAVRPEPEAAPDLLDMSEPAP
;
A
#
# COMPACT_ATOMS: atom_id res chain seq x y z
N MET A 1 -66.85 7.00 -2.74
CA MET A 1 -67.17 5.93 -3.70
C MET A 1 -66.09 4.86 -3.59
N PRO A 2 -66.44 3.60 -3.25
CA PRO A 2 -65.47 2.53 -3.07
C PRO A 2 -65.08 1.89 -4.40
N LEU A 3 -63.78 1.65 -4.60
CA LEU A 3 -63.25 0.98 -5.80
C LEU A 3 -63.28 -0.54 -5.61
N ASP A 4 -63.95 -1.18 -6.56
CA ASP A 4 -64.17 -2.62 -6.70
C ASP A 4 -62.88 -3.35 -7.15
N LYS A 5 -62.54 -4.47 -6.49
CA LYS A 5 -61.33 -5.28 -6.71
C LYS A 5 -61.58 -6.54 -7.56
N SER A 6 -62.68 -6.60 -8.30
CA SER A 6 -63.10 -7.82 -9.00
C SER A 6 -62.57 -7.95 -10.44
N ARG A 7 -61.25 -7.93 -10.70
CA ARG A 7 -60.79 -8.21 -12.07
C ARG A 7 -59.30 -8.53 -12.25
N ILE A 8 -58.82 -9.72 -11.85
CA ILE A 8 -57.83 -10.48 -12.66
C ILE A 8 -58.06 -11.98 -12.40
N GLN A 9 -58.74 -12.63 -13.34
CA GLN A 9 -58.87 -14.08 -13.47
C GLN A 9 -57.83 -14.56 -14.50
N GLY A 10 -57.02 -15.54 -14.10
CA GLY A 10 -56.68 -16.74 -14.89
C GLY A 10 -55.72 -16.64 -16.07
N PHE A 11 -54.55 -17.28 -15.94
CA PHE A 11 -53.90 -18.19 -16.90
C PHE A 11 -53.01 -19.09 -16.02
N GLY A 12 -53.21 -20.41 -15.87
CA GLY A 12 -53.50 -21.43 -16.86
C GLY A 12 -52.38 -22.47 -16.74
N SER A 13 -52.45 -23.34 -15.74
CA SER A 13 -51.55 -24.50 -15.61
C SER A 13 -51.86 -25.51 -16.70
N SER A 14 -51.00 -25.59 -17.71
CA SER A 14 -50.96 -26.71 -18.66
C SER A 14 -49.74 -27.57 -18.38
N ASN A 15 -50.00 -28.71 -17.74
CA ASN A 15 -49.12 -29.88 -17.73
C ASN A 15 -49.00 -30.43 -19.15
N GLY A 16 -47.82 -30.28 -19.78
CA GLY A 16 -47.45 -30.94 -21.03
C GLY A 16 -46.49 -32.11 -20.76
N PRO A 17 -46.63 -33.26 -21.46
CA PRO A 17 -45.89 -34.47 -21.14
C PRO A 17 -44.49 -34.48 -21.75
N ALA A 18 -43.58 -35.09 -20.99
CA ALA A 18 -42.38 -35.81 -21.39
C ALA A 18 -42.11 -35.88 -22.90
N GLN A 19 -41.14 -35.09 -23.35
CA GLN A 19 -40.27 -35.51 -24.45
C GLN A 19 -38.83 -35.59 -23.97
N GLN A 20 -38.33 -36.79 -24.20
CA GLN A 20 -37.07 -37.39 -23.85
C GLN A 20 -36.01 -36.90 -24.85
N GLU A 21 -35.27 -35.85 -24.50
CA GLU A 21 -34.02 -35.53 -25.19
C GLU A 21 -32.84 -36.13 -24.39
N SER A 22 -32.42 -37.29 -24.86
CA SER A 22 -31.10 -37.89 -24.72
C SER A 22 -29.97 -36.86 -24.56
N SER A 23 -29.30 -36.79 -23.41
CA SER A 23 -28.16 -37.67 -23.04
C SER A 23 -26.89 -37.46 -23.90
N TRP A 24 -26.20 -36.32 -23.78
CA TRP A 24 -24.75 -36.20 -24.11
C TRP A 24 -23.96 -35.15 -23.29
N PHE A 25 -24.56 -34.38 -22.38
CA PHE A 25 -23.76 -33.55 -21.45
C PHE A 25 -23.26 -34.42 -20.29
N ALA A 26 -22.22 -35.20 -20.57
CA ALA A 26 -21.37 -35.76 -19.52
C ALA A 26 -20.82 -34.58 -18.71
N SER A 27 -21.32 -34.42 -17.47
CA SER A 27 -20.73 -33.59 -16.43
C SER A 27 -19.29 -34.03 -16.23
N SER A 28 -18.41 -33.44 -17.03
CA SER A 28 -16.97 -33.55 -16.90
C SER A 28 -16.60 -32.63 -15.76
N SER A 29 -16.71 -33.14 -14.53
CA SER A 29 -16.14 -32.48 -13.36
C SER A 29 -14.63 -32.38 -13.60
N THR A 30 -14.19 -31.23 -14.10
CA THR A 30 -12.77 -30.93 -14.23
C THR A 30 -12.15 -31.09 -12.85
N PRO A 31 -11.25 -32.07 -12.63
CA PRO A 31 -10.63 -32.25 -11.33
C PRO A 31 -9.87 -30.97 -10.99
N ALA A 32 -10.07 -30.47 -9.77
CA ALA A 32 -9.35 -29.30 -9.29
C ALA A 32 -7.85 -29.48 -9.53
N PRO A 33 -7.15 -28.45 -10.05
CA PRO A 33 -5.73 -28.55 -10.33
C PRO A 33 -4.98 -28.91 -9.03
N GLN A 34 -4.29 -30.04 -9.04
CA GLN A 34 -3.53 -30.49 -7.88
C GLN A 34 -2.36 -29.53 -7.65
N ALA A 35 -2.15 -29.12 -6.40
CA ALA A 35 -1.02 -28.26 -6.04
C ALA A 35 0.32 -28.93 -6.46
N PRO A 36 1.27 -28.19 -7.04
CA PRO A 36 2.53 -28.75 -7.48
C PRO A 36 3.34 -29.27 -6.27
N LYS A 37 3.92 -30.45 -6.44
CA LYS A 37 4.73 -31.14 -5.42
C LYS A 37 6.16 -31.36 -5.91
N CYS A 38 7.11 -31.40 -4.98
CA CYS A 38 8.52 -31.65 -5.29
C CYS A 38 8.72 -33.16 -5.52
N PRO A 39 9.90 -33.62 -6.01
CA PRO A 39 10.17 -35.04 -6.21
C PRO A 39 10.03 -35.91 -4.96
N ALA A 40 10.15 -35.33 -3.76
CA ALA A 40 9.93 -36.00 -2.48
C ALA A 40 8.45 -35.97 -2.00
N GLY A 41 7.54 -35.37 -2.78
CA GLY A 41 6.12 -35.29 -2.46
C GLY A 41 5.70 -34.13 -1.56
N HIS A 42 6.62 -33.25 -1.14
CA HIS A 42 6.29 -32.05 -0.38
C HIS A 42 5.61 -31.01 -1.27
N GLU A 43 4.68 -30.24 -0.70
CA GLU A 43 4.01 -29.14 -1.40
C GLU A 43 4.97 -27.97 -1.61
N LEU A 44 4.94 -27.38 -2.81
CA LEU A 44 5.69 -26.17 -3.09
C LEU A 44 4.85 -24.95 -2.68
N ALA A 45 5.50 -23.96 -2.08
CA ALA A 45 4.87 -22.68 -1.72
C ALA A 45 5.38 -21.55 -2.62
N PRO A 46 4.54 -20.54 -2.94
CA PRO A 46 4.99 -19.35 -3.64
C PRO A 46 6.03 -18.60 -2.80
N TRP A 47 7.17 -18.25 -3.41
CA TRP A 47 8.28 -17.56 -2.74
C TRP A 47 9.05 -16.65 -3.70
N CYS A 48 9.79 -15.67 -3.16
CA CYS A 48 10.73 -14.85 -3.92
C CYS A 48 12.13 -15.50 -3.91
N ALA A 49 12.61 -15.92 -5.08
CA ALA A 49 13.84 -16.70 -5.20
C ALA A 49 15.09 -15.92 -4.79
N LYS A 50 16.05 -16.65 -4.21
CA LYS A 50 17.46 -16.27 -4.25
C LYS A 50 18.00 -16.50 -5.68
N PRO A 51 19.04 -15.78 -6.12
CA PRO A 51 19.60 -16.00 -7.45
C PRO A 51 20.11 -17.44 -7.57
N GLY A 52 19.70 -18.14 -8.62
CA GLY A 52 19.92 -19.58 -8.76
C GLY A 52 19.48 -20.12 -10.11
N TRP A 53 19.15 -21.41 -10.15
CA TRP A 53 18.70 -22.12 -11.35
C TRP A 53 17.40 -22.88 -11.05
N CYS A 54 16.50 -22.95 -12.01
CA CYS A 54 15.26 -23.71 -11.91
C CYS A 54 15.55 -25.22 -11.97
N ASP A 55 15.05 -26.01 -11.02
CA ASP A 55 15.28 -27.46 -11.00
C ASP A 55 14.48 -28.21 -12.08
N GLY A 56 13.43 -27.58 -12.63
CA GLY A 56 12.62 -28.17 -13.69
C GLY A 56 13.21 -27.99 -15.10
N CYS A 57 13.57 -26.75 -15.46
CA CYS A 57 14.05 -26.44 -16.82
C CYS A 57 15.51 -26.00 -16.90
N GLY A 58 16.21 -25.82 -15.76
CA GLY A 58 17.58 -25.31 -15.75
C GLY A 58 17.71 -23.85 -16.19
N ALA A 59 16.62 -23.05 -16.19
CA ALA A 59 16.70 -21.62 -16.48
C ALA A 59 17.29 -20.85 -15.30
N LYS A 60 18.09 -19.81 -15.58
CA LYS A 60 18.66 -18.92 -14.55
C LYS A 60 17.58 -18.05 -13.91
N ILE A 61 17.46 -18.11 -12.59
CA ILE A 61 16.50 -17.34 -11.79
C ILE A 61 17.22 -16.15 -11.14
N LYS A 62 16.65 -14.95 -11.28
CA LYS A 62 17.17 -13.72 -10.67
C LYS A 62 16.69 -13.57 -9.22
N ALA A 63 17.46 -12.86 -8.41
CA ALA A 63 17.05 -12.50 -7.05
C ALA A 63 15.69 -11.76 -7.08
N GLY A 64 14.75 -12.17 -6.23
CA GLY A 64 13.42 -11.56 -6.13
C GLY A 64 12.40 -12.07 -7.17
N GLN A 65 12.78 -12.96 -8.09
CA GLN A 65 11.84 -13.51 -9.06
C GLN A 65 10.86 -14.49 -8.35
N PRO A 66 9.55 -14.42 -8.62
CA PRO A 66 8.57 -15.33 -8.05
C PRO A 66 8.79 -16.76 -8.56
N VAL A 67 8.85 -17.70 -7.63
CA VAL A 67 9.05 -19.14 -7.86
C VAL A 67 8.15 -19.95 -6.94
N MET A 68 8.02 -21.23 -7.24
CA MET A 68 7.48 -22.23 -6.31
C MET A 68 8.67 -22.90 -5.61
N ASP A 69 8.76 -22.78 -4.28
CA ASP A 69 9.87 -23.24 -3.44
C ASP A 69 9.42 -24.36 -2.48
N CYS A 70 10.20 -25.44 -2.42
CA CYS A 70 10.17 -26.42 -1.35
C CYS A 70 11.45 -26.32 -0.52
N ARG A 71 11.37 -25.65 0.64
CA ARG A 71 12.52 -25.44 1.53
C ARG A 71 13.11 -26.72 2.12
N GLN A 72 12.30 -27.77 2.29
CA GLN A 72 12.77 -29.05 2.82
C GLN A 72 13.73 -29.76 1.86
N CYS A 73 13.53 -29.56 0.56
CA CYS A 73 14.33 -30.20 -0.49
C CYS A 73 15.26 -29.23 -1.20
N ASN A 74 15.20 -27.93 -0.89
CA ASN A 74 15.90 -26.87 -1.61
C ASN A 74 15.61 -26.95 -3.13
N TYR A 75 14.32 -27.08 -3.47
CA TYR A 75 13.84 -27.30 -4.84
C TYR A 75 12.95 -26.15 -5.30
N TYR A 76 13.29 -25.53 -6.43
CA TYR A 76 12.66 -24.33 -6.98
C TYR A 76 12.19 -24.53 -8.42
N LEU A 77 10.93 -24.19 -8.68
CA LEU A 77 10.36 -24.14 -10.03
C LEU A 77 10.05 -22.71 -10.45
N CYS A 78 10.49 -22.33 -11.65
CA CYS A 78 10.11 -21.06 -12.27
C CYS A 78 8.64 -21.10 -12.74
N ARG A 79 8.09 -19.92 -13.05
CA ARG A 79 6.71 -19.76 -13.55
C ARG A 79 6.38 -20.61 -14.78
N THR A 80 7.38 -20.94 -15.61
CA THR A 80 7.17 -21.79 -16.79
C THR A 80 7.01 -23.26 -16.41
N CYS A 81 7.75 -23.74 -15.41
CA CYS A 81 7.69 -25.14 -14.98
C CYS A 81 6.50 -25.41 -14.05
N ALA A 82 6.14 -24.42 -13.24
CA ALA A 82 4.95 -24.46 -12.41
C ALA A 82 4.20 -23.14 -12.65
N PRO A 83 3.28 -23.10 -13.63
CA PRO A 83 2.37 -21.98 -13.79
C PRO A 83 1.61 -21.89 -12.48
N GLN A 84 1.96 -20.89 -11.67
CA GLN A 84 1.03 -20.43 -10.67
C GLN A 84 -0.14 -19.97 -11.51
N ALA A 85 -1.29 -20.65 -11.37
CA ALA A 85 -2.54 -19.96 -11.58
C ALA A 85 -2.33 -18.70 -10.73
N GLU A 86 -2.14 -17.57 -11.40
CA GLU A 86 -2.34 -16.29 -10.75
C GLU A 86 -3.79 -16.49 -10.33
N ALA A 87 -4.00 -16.95 -9.09
CA ALA A 87 -5.26 -16.78 -8.42
C ALA A 87 -5.44 -15.31 -8.66
N GLU A 88 -6.34 -14.98 -9.59
CA GLU A 88 -6.85 -13.65 -9.73
C GLU A 88 -7.24 -13.36 -8.30
N GLU A 89 -6.35 -12.68 -7.58
CA GLU A 89 -6.66 -12.05 -6.33
C GLU A 89 -7.61 -10.95 -6.80
N GLU A 90 -8.84 -11.36 -7.11
CA GLU A 90 -10.02 -10.76 -6.54
C GLU A 90 -9.80 -10.75 -5.01
N ALA A 91 -8.84 -9.91 -4.58
CA ALA A 91 -8.99 -9.16 -3.37
C ALA A 91 -10.46 -8.71 -3.38
N PRO A 92 -11.24 -9.00 -2.33
CA PRO A 92 -12.63 -8.58 -2.25
C PRO A 92 -12.69 -7.06 -2.35
N SER A 93 -12.80 -6.61 -3.60
CA SER A 93 -12.75 -5.25 -4.05
C SER A 93 -14.19 -4.98 -4.42
N PHE A 94 -14.89 -4.25 -3.55
CA PHE A 94 -16.10 -3.45 -3.75
C PHE A 94 -17.21 -3.93 -4.73
N TRP A 95 -16.89 -4.36 -5.96
CA TRP A 95 -17.78 -4.99 -6.95
C TRP A 95 -18.43 -6.30 -6.53
N GLY A 96 -17.84 -7.06 -5.60
CA GLY A 96 -18.46 -8.26 -5.03
C GLY A 96 -19.80 -7.99 -4.31
N ALA A 97 -20.00 -6.77 -3.80
CA ALA A 97 -21.27 -6.37 -3.19
C ALA A 97 -22.36 -5.99 -4.21
N VAL A 98 -21.97 -5.68 -5.46
CA VAL A 98 -22.92 -5.33 -6.54
C VAL A 98 -23.35 -6.57 -7.31
N ALA A 99 -22.50 -7.60 -7.42
CA ALA A 99 -22.88 -8.90 -7.99
C ALA A 99 -24.03 -9.56 -7.20
N SER A 100 -24.08 -9.43 -5.87
CA SER A 100 -25.20 -9.92 -5.04
C SER A 100 -26.52 -9.14 -5.23
N LEU A 101 -26.51 -7.96 -5.84
CA LEU A 101 -27.73 -7.26 -6.27
C LEU A 101 -28.19 -7.69 -7.67
N THR A 102 -27.29 -8.31 -8.45
CA THR A 102 -27.61 -8.76 -9.81
C THR A 102 -28.36 -10.10 -9.79
N ASP A 103 -28.24 -10.88 -8.71
CA ASP A 103 -28.91 -12.19 -8.57
C ASP A 103 -30.37 -12.10 -8.07
N MET A 104 -30.89 -10.89 -7.81
CA MET A 104 -32.32 -10.67 -7.51
C MET A 104 -33.15 -10.26 -8.74
N GLY A 105 -32.55 -10.24 -9.94
CA GLY A 105 -33.14 -9.65 -11.14
C GLY A 105 -33.10 -10.54 -12.39
N SER A 106 -33.25 -11.87 -12.27
CA SER A 106 -33.34 -12.76 -13.44
C SER A 106 -34.72 -12.74 -14.08
N GLY A 107 -35.02 -11.67 -14.83
CA GLY A 107 -36.10 -11.60 -15.81
C GLY A 107 -35.52 -11.30 -17.21
N PRO A 108 -35.89 -12.04 -18.28
CA PRO A 108 -35.22 -11.99 -19.59
C PRO A 108 -35.44 -10.71 -20.42
N ALA A 109 -35.83 -9.59 -19.82
CA ALA A 109 -36.21 -8.36 -20.53
C ALA A 109 -35.31 -7.13 -20.29
N ILE A 110 -34.21 -7.24 -19.54
CA ILE A 110 -33.38 -6.08 -19.14
C ILE A 110 -31.93 -6.08 -19.66
N SER A 111 -31.46 -7.16 -20.31
CA SER A 111 -30.05 -7.26 -20.76
C SER A 111 -29.68 -6.32 -21.91
N SER A 112 -30.62 -5.81 -22.70
CA SER A 112 -30.32 -4.98 -23.89
C SER A 112 -30.24 -3.47 -23.62
N ALA A 113 -30.54 -3.01 -22.41
CA ALA A 113 -30.46 -1.58 -22.05
C ALA A 113 -29.18 -1.19 -21.27
N LEU A 114 -28.45 -2.17 -20.70
CA LEU A 114 -27.27 -1.90 -19.88
C LEU A 114 -25.97 -1.72 -20.69
N ASP A 115 -25.86 -2.32 -21.87
CA ASP A 115 -24.67 -2.16 -22.72
C ASP A 115 -24.52 -0.73 -23.30
N ASN A 116 -25.60 0.03 -23.41
CA ASN A 116 -25.54 1.44 -23.85
C ASN A 116 -25.14 2.42 -22.74
N VAL A 117 -25.23 2.03 -21.46
CA VAL A 117 -24.92 2.91 -20.33
C VAL A 117 -23.46 2.77 -19.88
N ALA A 118 -22.87 1.57 -20.00
CA ALA A 118 -21.48 1.33 -19.60
C ALA A 118 -20.45 2.08 -20.45
N LEU A 119 -20.72 2.30 -21.74
CA LEU A 119 -19.85 3.09 -22.63
C LEU A 119 -20.03 4.61 -22.45
N SER A 120 -21.17 5.08 -21.94
CA SER A 120 -21.40 6.52 -21.72
C SER A 120 -20.78 7.05 -20.42
N ILE A 121 -20.50 6.21 -19.43
CA ILE A 121 -19.98 6.66 -18.13
C ILE A 121 -18.45 6.87 -18.17
N GLY A 122 -17.72 6.10 -18.97
CA GLY A 122 -16.27 6.29 -19.16
C GLY A 122 -15.94 7.63 -19.82
N ASP A 123 -16.65 7.97 -20.90
CA ASP A 123 -16.40 9.20 -21.65
C ASP A 123 -16.84 10.47 -20.90
N VAL A 124 -17.85 10.37 -20.02
CA VAL A 124 -18.32 11.51 -19.20
C VAL A 124 -17.36 11.83 -18.04
N ILE A 125 -16.68 10.82 -17.47
CA ILE A 125 -15.70 11.06 -16.41
C ILE A 125 -14.43 11.69 -17.00
N ASP A 126 -13.94 11.22 -18.15
CA ASP A 126 -12.77 11.83 -18.79
C ASP A 126 -13.08 13.26 -19.30
N ALA A 127 -14.27 13.51 -19.85
CA ALA A 127 -14.69 14.86 -20.25
C ALA A 127 -14.85 15.82 -19.05
N ALA A 128 -15.42 15.36 -17.94
CA ALA A 128 -15.56 16.19 -16.74
C ALA A 128 -14.20 16.51 -16.08
N THR A 129 -13.25 15.58 -16.15
CA THR A 129 -11.89 15.80 -15.61
C THR A 129 -11.10 16.78 -16.49
N GLN A 130 -11.34 16.77 -17.80
CA GLN A 130 -10.73 17.70 -18.75
C GLN A 130 -11.27 19.13 -18.58
N ASP A 131 -12.59 19.31 -18.43
CA ASP A 131 -13.22 20.61 -18.20
C ASP A 131 -12.83 21.24 -16.85
N MET A 132 -12.70 20.43 -15.79
CA MET A 132 -12.22 20.93 -14.49
C MET A 132 -10.75 21.35 -14.52
N SER A 133 -9.93 20.75 -15.39
CA SER A 133 -8.52 21.10 -15.55
C SER A 133 -8.32 22.44 -16.28
N GLU A 134 -9.18 22.76 -17.27
CA GLU A 134 -9.18 24.07 -17.94
C GLU A 134 -9.67 25.18 -17.01
N MET A 135 -10.72 24.93 -16.21
CA MET A 135 -11.24 25.91 -15.26
C MET A 135 -10.25 26.21 -14.11
N ALA A 136 -9.43 25.23 -13.73
CA ALA A 136 -8.37 25.41 -12.74
C ALA A 136 -7.19 26.26 -13.26
N SER A 137 -6.89 26.23 -14.56
CA SER A 137 -5.92 27.15 -15.17
C SER A 137 -6.42 28.60 -15.23
N ASP A 138 -7.72 28.80 -15.46
CA ASP A 138 -8.32 30.13 -15.51
C ASP A 138 -8.44 30.77 -14.12
N PHE A 139 -8.68 29.99 -13.07
CA PHE A 139 -8.69 30.53 -11.70
C PHE A 139 -7.27 30.92 -11.25
N LYS A 140 -6.24 30.18 -11.66
CA LYS A 140 -4.83 30.54 -11.39
C LYS A 140 -4.41 31.79 -12.13
N SER A 141 -4.82 31.96 -13.39
CA SER A 141 -4.47 33.17 -14.16
C SER A 141 -5.18 34.40 -13.60
N PHE A 142 -6.43 34.27 -13.15
CA PHE A 142 -7.18 35.37 -12.54
C PHE A 142 -6.61 35.83 -11.20
N VAL A 143 -6.22 34.89 -10.32
CA VAL A 143 -5.61 35.23 -9.01
C VAL A 143 -4.20 35.78 -9.17
N ALA A 144 -3.41 35.32 -10.16
CA ALA A 144 -2.09 35.87 -10.44
C ALA A 144 -2.15 37.31 -10.96
N SER A 145 -3.19 37.66 -11.74
CA SER A 145 -3.36 39.01 -12.31
C SER A 145 -3.81 40.06 -11.28
N ALA A 146 -4.45 39.65 -10.18
CA ALA A 146 -5.01 40.56 -9.18
C ALA A 146 -4.02 41.04 -8.10
N VAL A 147 -2.82 40.44 -8.00
CA VAL A 147 -1.89 40.69 -6.88
C VAL A 147 -0.63 41.47 -7.30
N GLY A 148 -0.34 41.64 -8.60
CA GLY A 148 0.72 42.55 -9.08
C GLY A 148 2.13 42.27 -8.53
N ILE A 149 2.40 41.04 -8.08
CA ILE A 149 3.73 40.60 -7.65
C ILE A 149 4.37 39.90 -8.84
N GLU A 150 4.95 40.70 -9.73
CA GLU A 150 5.80 40.23 -10.83
C GLU A 150 7.21 39.98 -10.28
N ASP A 151 7.41 38.85 -9.62
CA ASP A 151 8.76 38.37 -9.28
C ASP A 151 9.17 37.27 -10.28
N GLU A 152 9.42 37.69 -11.53
CA GLU A 152 9.66 36.82 -12.69
C GLU A 152 10.95 35.98 -12.64
N SER A 153 11.78 36.07 -11.59
CA SER A 153 13.12 35.46 -11.59
C SER A 153 13.25 34.13 -10.85
N GLY A 154 12.24 33.70 -10.09
CA GLY A 154 12.28 32.48 -9.27
C GLY A 154 11.63 31.22 -9.88
N ASP A 155 10.71 31.38 -10.85
CA ASP A 155 9.74 30.33 -11.15
C ASP A 155 10.16 29.31 -12.21
N GLU A 156 11.14 29.62 -13.07
CA GLU A 156 11.46 28.73 -14.19
C GLU A 156 12.11 27.42 -13.72
N ALA A 157 12.95 27.48 -12.68
CA ALA A 157 13.58 26.29 -12.10
C ALA A 157 12.58 25.38 -11.37
N GLU A 158 11.60 25.96 -10.68
CA GLU A 158 10.54 25.21 -9.99
C GLU A 158 9.56 24.58 -11.00
N ARG A 159 9.22 25.33 -12.05
CA ARG A 159 8.39 24.84 -13.16
C ARG A 159 9.06 23.69 -13.92
N GLN A 160 10.37 23.78 -14.17
CA GLN A 160 11.13 22.68 -14.78
C GLN A 160 11.18 21.44 -13.87
N LYS A 161 11.37 21.62 -12.55
CA LYS A 161 11.31 20.50 -11.59
C LYS A 161 9.93 19.84 -11.56
N ALA A 162 8.85 20.63 -11.52
CA ALA A 162 7.49 20.12 -11.54
C ALA A 162 7.19 19.35 -12.85
N ALA A 163 7.64 19.86 -14.00
CA ALA A 163 7.47 19.20 -15.29
C ALA A 163 8.27 17.88 -15.38
N ALA A 164 9.53 17.88 -14.94
CA ALA A 164 10.36 16.68 -14.88
C ALA A 164 9.76 15.62 -13.95
N MET A 165 9.19 16.07 -12.82
CA MET A 165 8.51 15.21 -11.87
C MET A 165 7.23 14.60 -12.47
N LYS A 166 6.38 15.41 -13.14
CA LYS A 166 5.19 14.92 -13.84
C LYS A 166 5.55 13.84 -14.86
N LYS A 167 6.59 14.07 -15.66
CA LYS A 167 7.10 13.08 -16.62
C LYS A 167 7.59 11.81 -15.94
N SER A 168 8.21 11.93 -14.77
CA SER A 168 8.67 10.77 -13.98
C SER A 168 7.48 9.95 -13.45
N ILE A 169 6.43 10.61 -12.96
CA ILE A 169 5.19 9.97 -12.50
C ILE A 169 4.50 9.21 -13.64
N GLU A 170 4.41 9.82 -14.83
CA GLU A 170 3.77 9.22 -16.00
C GLU A 170 4.53 7.98 -16.53
N SER A 171 5.84 7.91 -16.28
CA SER A 171 6.67 6.75 -16.61
C SER A 171 6.43 5.54 -15.69
N VAL A 172 5.71 5.71 -14.57
CA VAL A 172 5.46 4.62 -13.63
C VAL A 172 4.31 3.76 -14.12
N SER A 173 4.62 2.50 -14.43
CA SER A 173 3.63 1.46 -14.75
C SER A 173 2.48 1.45 -13.72
N PRO A 174 1.21 1.42 -14.16
CA PRO A 174 0.04 1.36 -13.26
C PRO A 174 0.13 0.27 -12.20
N ARG A 175 0.66 -0.91 -12.57
CA ARG A 175 0.85 -2.04 -11.65
C ARG A 175 1.77 -1.70 -10.49
N SER A 176 2.87 -0.99 -10.76
CA SER A 176 3.82 -0.59 -9.71
C SER A 176 3.23 0.46 -8.77
N ARG A 177 2.37 1.35 -9.27
CA ARG A 177 1.63 2.31 -8.43
C ARG A 177 0.64 1.58 -7.53
N GLN A 178 -0.16 0.69 -8.10
CA GLN A 178 -1.13 -0.10 -7.35
C GLN A 178 -0.48 -0.95 -6.25
N GLU A 179 0.65 -1.60 -6.54
CA GLU A 179 1.40 -2.39 -5.55
C GLU A 179 1.91 -1.52 -4.39
N ALA A 180 2.43 -0.32 -4.70
CA ALA A 180 2.86 0.64 -3.69
C ALA A 180 1.68 1.15 -2.85
N THR A 181 0.59 1.61 -3.47
CA THR A 181 -0.62 2.08 -2.78
C THR A 181 -1.20 0.97 -1.89
N SER A 182 -1.34 -0.26 -2.42
CA SER A 182 -1.81 -1.39 -1.64
C SER A 182 -0.90 -1.67 -0.44
N ALA A 183 0.42 -1.69 -0.62
CA ALA A 183 1.36 -1.97 0.47
C ALA A 183 1.31 -0.93 1.59
N ILE A 184 1.20 0.36 1.25
CA ILE A 184 1.14 1.45 2.22
C ILE A 184 -0.22 1.51 2.89
N SER A 185 -1.31 1.39 2.13
CA SER A 185 -2.68 1.40 2.67
C SER A 185 -2.91 0.23 3.63
N ASP A 186 -2.44 -0.97 3.26
CA ASP A 186 -2.44 -2.17 4.10
C ASP A 186 -1.76 -1.92 5.46
N PHE A 187 -0.59 -1.26 5.46
CA PHE A 187 0.11 -0.90 6.69
C PHE A 187 -0.61 0.19 7.51
N CYS A 188 -1.24 1.15 6.84
CA CYS A 188 -1.91 2.26 7.49
C CYS A 188 -3.26 1.86 8.09
N GLN A 189 -3.94 0.88 7.50
CA GLN A 189 -5.26 0.40 7.95
C GLN A 189 -5.17 -0.80 8.90
N LYS A 190 -4.14 -1.65 8.79
CA LYS A 190 -3.96 -2.79 9.70
C LYS A 190 -3.21 -2.40 10.97
N TYR A 191 -3.96 -1.95 11.98
CA TYR A 191 -3.44 -1.71 13.32
C TYR A 191 -4.37 -2.27 14.40
N PRO A 192 -3.85 -2.72 15.56
CA PRO A 192 -4.67 -3.13 16.69
C PRO A 192 -5.50 -1.94 17.21
N ALA A 193 -6.75 -2.19 17.63
CA ALA A 193 -7.63 -1.16 18.19
C ALA A 193 -7.01 -0.41 19.39
N ALA A 194 -6.13 -1.08 20.15
CA ALA A 194 -5.44 -0.51 21.30
C ALA A 194 -4.17 0.29 20.95
N ARG A 195 -3.68 0.25 19.71
CA ARG A 195 -2.38 0.84 19.35
C ARG A 195 -2.35 1.37 17.93
N VAL A 196 -2.40 2.69 17.80
CA VAL A 196 -2.20 3.38 16.52
C VAL A 196 -0.71 3.50 16.15
N ARG A 197 0.15 3.74 17.15
CA ARG A 197 1.60 3.90 16.95
C ARG A 197 2.24 2.58 16.47
N PRO A 198 2.88 2.54 15.29
CA PRO A 198 3.56 1.35 14.82
C PRO A 198 4.79 1.05 15.67
N ASN A 199 5.09 -0.24 15.86
CA ASN A 199 6.32 -0.68 16.50
C ASN A 199 7.45 -0.85 15.47
N SER A 200 8.69 -1.02 15.94
CA SER A 200 9.85 -1.17 15.05
C SER A 200 9.73 -2.38 14.11
N GLN A 201 9.17 -3.50 14.56
CA GLN A 201 8.99 -4.70 13.72
C GLN A 201 7.99 -4.47 12.58
N GLU A 202 6.90 -3.73 12.83
CA GLU A 202 5.92 -3.34 11.80
C GLU A 202 6.57 -2.43 10.74
N LEU A 203 7.41 -1.50 11.17
CA LEU A 203 8.15 -0.60 10.28
C LEU A 203 9.20 -1.34 9.43
N GLU A 204 9.96 -2.25 10.03
CA GLU A 204 10.92 -3.10 9.30
C GLU A 204 10.21 -4.03 8.30
N LYS A 205 9.05 -4.59 8.68
CA LYS A 205 8.23 -5.40 7.78
C LYS A 205 7.71 -4.59 6.60
N LEU A 206 7.24 -3.36 6.85
CA LEU A 206 6.86 -2.42 5.80
C LEU A 206 8.05 -2.14 4.88
N TRP A 207 9.20 -1.79 5.44
CA TRP A 207 10.42 -1.49 4.68
C TRP A 207 10.84 -2.67 3.78
N ALA A 208 10.89 -3.88 4.32
CA ALA A 208 11.20 -5.08 3.56
C ALA A 208 10.25 -5.26 2.36
N LYS A 209 8.95 -4.98 2.54
CA LYS A 209 7.93 -5.08 1.48
C LYS A 209 8.09 -4.01 0.40
N ILE A 210 8.45 -2.78 0.77
CA ILE A 210 8.50 -1.66 -0.17
C ILE A 210 9.88 -1.39 -0.77
N SER A 211 10.96 -1.95 -0.19
CA SER A 211 12.35 -1.70 -0.62
C SER A 211 12.67 -2.12 -2.06
N CYS A 212 11.87 -3.03 -2.64
CA CYS A 212 11.98 -3.48 -4.02
C CYS A 212 11.10 -2.70 -5.01
N LEU A 213 10.27 -1.77 -4.52
CA LEU A 213 9.38 -0.95 -5.33
C LEU A 213 10.06 0.33 -5.83
N LYS A 214 9.50 0.92 -6.90
CA LYS A 214 10.05 2.15 -7.49
C LYS A 214 9.84 3.34 -6.56
N PRO A 215 10.87 4.18 -6.30
CA PRO A 215 10.75 5.34 -5.41
C PRO A 215 9.60 6.29 -5.77
N VAL A 216 9.40 6.56 -7.07
CA VAL A 216 8.33 7.46 -7.54
C VAL A 216 6.95 6.91 -7.19
N ALA A 217 6.73 5.59 -7.33
CA ALA A 217 5.47 4.95 -6.97
C ALA A 217 5.17 5.07 -5.47
N LEU A 218 6.19 4.82 -4.64
CA LEU A 218 6.09 4.95 -3.19
C LEU A 218 5.80 6.39 -2.77
N THR A 219 6.44 7.34 -3.43
CA THR A 219 6.27 8.76 -3.15
C THR A 219 4.81 9.19 -3.34
N SER A 220 4.21 8.81 -4.48
CA SER A 220 2.80 9.06 -4.77
C SER A 220 1.87 8.36 -3.78
N ALA A 221 2.13 7.09 -3.47
CA ALA A 221 1.31 6.33 -2.54
C ALA A 221 1.33 6.88 -1.10
N PHE A 222 2.49 7.34 -0.61
CA PHE A 222 2.56 8.05 0.68
C PHE A 222 1.83 9.39 0.64
N TYR A 223 1.95 10.13 -0.48
CA TYR A 223 1.22 11.39 -0.65
C TYR A 223 -0.30 11.17 -0.62
N GLU A 224 -0.80 10.14 -1.30
CA GLU A 224 -2.22 9.77 -1.31
C GLU A 224 -2.73 9.49 0.11
N GLU A 225 -2.00 8.71 0.91
CA GLU A 225 -2.38 8.40 2.30
C GLU A 225 -2.29 9.61 3.25
N LEU A 226 -1.39 10.57 2.98
CA LEU A 226 -1.38 11.85 3.69
C LEU A 226 -2.54 12.75 3.24
N SER A 227 -2.88 12.70 1.96
CA SER A 227 -3.97 13.47 1.38
C SER A 227 -5.32 12.97 1.90
N PHE A 228 -6.31 13.86 1.97
CA PHE A 228 -7.69 13.50 2.28
C PHE A 228 -8.45 12.97 1.06
N ALA A 229 -7.72 12.57 0.00
CA ALA A 229 -8.30 12.16 -1.28
C ALA A 229 -9.15 10.89 -1.17
N ASN A 230 -8.84 9.99 -0.24
CA ASN A 230 -9.61 8.76 -0.03
C ASN A 230 -10.95 9.00 0.67
N GLY A 231 -11.32 10.26 0.97
CA GLY A 231 -12.53 10.63 1.72
C GLY A 231 -12.48 10.26 3.21
N ASP A 232 -11.46 9.51 3.63
CA ASP A 232 -11.23 9.18 5.03
C ASP A 232 -10.59 10.38 5.75
N THR A 233 -11.31 10.90 6.75
CA THR A 233 -10.86 12.00 7.62
C THR A 233 -10.17 11.49 8.89
N SER A 234 -9.96 10.18 9.02
CA SER A 234 -9.30 9.57 10.18
C SER A 234 -7.83 10.00 10.28
N TRP A 235 -7.39 10.41 11.47
CA TRP A 235 -6.01 10.86 11.68
C TRP A 235 -5.03 9.68 11.78
N GLN A 236 -5.52 8.47 12.05
CA GLN A 236 -4.70 7.30 12.35
C GLN A 236 -3.81 6.85 11.18
N PRO A 237 -4.30 6.69 9.94
CA PRO A 237 -3.47 6.38 8.78
C PRO A 237 -2.34 7.40 8.60
N ARG A 238 -2.67 8.68 8.72
CA ARG A 238 -1.73 9.80 8.56
C ARG A 238 -0.64 9.78 9.61
N LEU A 239 -0.99 9.53 10.87
CA LEU A 239 0.00 9.35 11.93
C LEU A 239 0.95 8.19 11.59
N ARG A 240 0.42 7.04 11.14
CA ARG A 240 1.25 5.88 10.77
C ARG A 240 2.18 6.20 9.59
N VAL A 241 1.72 6.96 8.60
CA VAL A 241 2.58 7.46 7.51
C VAL A 241 3.72 8.33 8.04
N LEU A 242 3.47 9.23 9.00
CA LEU A 242 4.53 10.06 9.59
C LEU A 242 5.63 9.21 10.26
N TYR A 243 5.25 8.15 10.98
CA TYR A 243 6.23 7.20 11.53
C TYR A 243 6.98 6.44 10.44
N ALA A 244 6.30 6.03 9.36
CA ALA A 244 6.94 5.36 8.24
C ALA A 244 7.97 6.27 7.52
N LEU A 245 7.64 7.54 7.28
CA LEU A 245 8.53 8.51 6.65
C LEU A 245 9.78 8.78 7.49
N GLU A 246 9.63 8.95 8.79
CA GLU A 246 10.77 9.11 9.71
C GLU A 246 11.67 7.87 9.70
N HIS A 247 11.09 6.68 9.73
CA HIS A 247 11.84 5.42 9.66
C HIS A 247 12.61 5.30 8.34
N LEU A 248 11.95 5.56 7.20
CA LEU A 248 12.57 5.57 5.88
C LEU A 248 13.73 6.56 5.78
N PHE A 249 13.59 7.74 6.38
CA PHE A 249 14.67 8.72 6.44
C PHE A 249 15.90 8.19 7.19
N LYS A 250 15.67 7.50 8.33
CA LYS A 250 16.73 6.89 9.14
C LYS A 250 17.44 5.73 8.45
N GLN A 251 16.74 4.96 7.62
CA GLN A 251 17.34 3.86 6.84
C GLN A 251 18.35 4.35 5.78
N GLY A 252 18.25 5.61 5.34
CA GLY A 252 19.15 6.16 4.31
C GLY A 252 18.82 5.65 2.89
N GLY A 253 19.78 5.80 1.97
CA GLY A 253 19.67 5.30 0.59
C GLY A 253 18.39 5.73 -0.13
N THR A 254 17.73 4.75 -0.77
CA THR A 254 16.45 4.95 -1.47
C THR A 254 15.30 5.29 -0.52
N GLY A 255 15.32 4.80 0.72
CA GLY A 255 14.31 5.14 1.73
C GLY A 255 14.31 6.63 2.06
N LYS A 256 15.51 7.20 2.26
CA LYS A 256 15.67 8.64 2.49
C LYS A 256 15.23 9.48 1.29
N GLU A 257 15.52 9.03 0.08
CA GLU A 257 15.07 9.70 -1.15
C GLU A 257 13.54 9.76 -1.24
N VAL A 258 12.86 8.62 -1.03
CA VAL A 258 11.39 8.55 -1.00
C VAL A 258 10.84 9.49 0.07
N ALA A 259 11.39 9.43 1.28
CA ALA A 259 10.88 10.23 2.39
C ALA A 259 11.04 11.74 2.15
N MET A 260 12.20 12.18 1.62
CA MET A 260 12.44 13.57 1.25
C MET A 260 11.53 14.05 0.12
N SER A 261 11.35 13.23 -0.92
CA SER A 261 10.47 13.54 -2.06
C SER A 261 9.00 13.62 -1.64
N THR A 262 8.55 12.73 -0.74
CA THR A 262 7.20 12.80 -0.17
C THR A 262 7.04 14.05 0.68
N PHE A 263 7.99 14.33 1.58
CA PHE A 263 7.95 15.53 2.43
C PHE A 263 7.88 16.81 1.59
N GLY A 264 8.66 16.90 0.51
CA GLY A 264 8.63 18.05 -0.40
C GLY A 264 7.25 18.30 -1.01
N GLN A 265 6.57 17.24 -1.47
CA GLN A 265 5.22 17.36 -2.06
C GLN A 265 4.12 17.55 -1.02
N ALA A 266 4.19 16.81 0.09
CA ALA A 266 3.17 16.80 1.12
C ALA A 266 3.41 17.87 2.20
N ARG A 267 4.30 18.84 1.98
CA ARG A 267 4.71 19.81 3.01
C ARG A 267 3.53 20.55 3.61
N GLY A 268 2.61 21.05 2.77
CA GLY A 268 1.40 21.74 3.24
C GLY A 268 0.47 20.83 4.05
N LEU A 269 0.34 19.56 3.65
CA LEU A 269 -0.46 18.56 4.37
C LEU A 269 0.16 18.25 5.74
N ILE A 270 1.48 18.03 5.79
CA ILE A 270 2.20 17.75 7.04
C ILE A 270 2.14 18.96 7.99
N GLN A 271 2.22 20.18 7.46
CA GLN A 271 2.02 21.41 8.26
C GLN A 271 0.61 21.48 8.85
N HIS A 272 -0.43 21.13 8.08
CA HIS A 272 -1.78 21.06 8.62
C HIS A 272 -1.94 19.96 9.68
N LEU A 273 -1.23 18.82 9.55
CA LEU A 273 -1.20 17.78 10.58
C LEU A 273 -0.57 18.23 11.90
N VAL A 274 0.20 19.33 11.92
CA VAL A 274 0.67 19.93 13.17
C VAL A 274 -0.49 20.51 13.99
N GLU A 275 -1.58 20.92 13.35
CA GLU A 275 -2.77 21.47 14.00
C GLU A 275 -3.69 20.36 14.56
N VAL A 276 -3.55 19.13 14.05
CA VAL A 276 -4.31 17.96 14.53
C VAL A 276 -3.66 17.44 15.80
N GLN A 277 -4.36 17.55 16.94
CA GLN A 277 -3.83 17.22 18.27
C GLN A 277 -3.15 15.84 18.34
N GLN A 278 -3.72 14.82 17.69
CA GLN A 278 -3.20 13.45 17.72
C GLN A 278 -1.96 13.24 16.84
N CYS A 279 -1.73 14.12 15.87
CA CYS A 279 -0.58 14.06 14.94
C CYS A 279 0.48 15.11 15.26
N SER A 280 0.15 16.12 16.06
CA SER A 280 0.93 17.35 16.23
C SER A 280 2.40 17.08 16.55
N ASP A 281 2.67 16.37 17.65
CA ASP A 281 4.02 16.08 18.12
C ASP A 281 4.85 15.38 17.03
N LYS A 282 4.24 14.40 16.35
CA LYS A 282 4.97 13.60 15.35
C LYS A 282 5.19 14.37 14.06
N ALA A 283 4.21 15.15 13.62
CA ALA A 283 4.32 16.00 12.44
C ALA A 283 5.40 17.08 12.64
N GLN A 284 5.52 17.66 13.84
CA GLN A 284 6.60 18.58 14.19
C GLN A 284 7.96 17.91 14.15
N GLU A 285 8.11 16.72 14.75
CA GLU A 285 9.36 15.95 14.75
C GLU A 285 9.83 15.64 13.32
N VAL A 286 8.91 15.14 12.48
CA VAL A 286 9.15 14.92 11.05
C VAL A 286 9.57 16.23 10.39
N THR A 287 8.83 17.32 10.55
CA THR A 287 9.17 18.61 9.94
C THR A 287 10.57 19.10 10.33
N LYS A 288 10.96 18.97 11.61
CA LYS A 288 12.32 19.30 12.08
C LYS A 288 13.37 18.42 11.40
N LEU A 289 13.13 17.11 11.35
CA LEU A 289 14.04 16.13 10.74
C LEU A 289 14.32 16.45 9.25
N PHE A 290 13.28 16.77 8.48
CA PHE A 290 13.40 17.01 7.03
C PHE A 290 13.91 18.42 6.69
N THR A 291 13.70 19.42 7.55
CA THR A 291 14.21 20.78 7.31
C THR A 291 15.69 20.96 7.64
N GLY A 292 16.34 19.95 8.23
CA GLY A 292 17.77 20.00 8.51
C GLY A 292 18.17 21.06 9.52
N LYS A 293 17.20 21.66 10.25
CA LYS A 293 17.49 22.31 11.53
C LYS A 293 17.86 21.22 12.52
N VAL A 294 19.07 20.71 12.40
CA VAL A 294 19.80 20.20 13.54
C VAL A 294 19.85 21.42 14.46
N GLU A 295 19.09 21.40 15.55
CA GLU A 295 19.33 22.35 16.63
C GLU A 295 20.78 22.10 17.04
N GLU A 296 21.69 22.92 16.50
CA GLU A 296 23.02 23.05 17.05
C GLU A 296 22.78 23.41 18.50
N ASP A 297 23.03 22.45 19.38
CA ASP A 297 22.88 22.61 20.81
C ASP A 297 23.64 23.90 21.22
N PRO A 298 22.94 24.97 21.59
CA PRO A 298 23.59 26.22 21.96
C PRO A 298 24.46 26.06 23.21
N GLY A 299 24.46 24.89 23.85
CA GLY A 299 25.33 24.49 24.96
C GLY A 299 26.72 23.97 24.56
N SER A 300 27.02 23.66 23.30
CA SER A 300 28.37 23.23 22.90
C SER A 300 29.31 24.41 22.60
N LYS A 301 29.29 25.44 23.45
CA LYS A 301 30.35 26.46 23.49
C LYS A 301 31.47 25.98 24.42
N ALA A 302 32.52 25.47 23.78
CA ALA A 302 33.91 25.78 24.08
C ALA A 302 34.30 25.99 25.56
N ASP A 303 34.62 24.89 26.25
CA ASP A 303 35.80 24.86 27.12
C ASP A 303 36.98 24.34 26.28
N THR A 304 37.58 25.25 25.52
CA THR A 304 38.92 25.09 24.97
C THR A 304 39.79 26.18 25.57
N GLU A 305 39.93 26.17 26.90
CA GLU A 305 40.99 26.89 27.58
C GLU A 305 41.94 25.86 28.19
N GLY A 306 43.19 25.92 27.74
CA GLY A 306 44.19 24.91 28.02
C GLY A 306 44.54 24.80 29.50
N THR A 307 44.84 23.58 29.94
CA THR A 307 45.79 23.35 31.03
C THR A 307 46.52 22.04 30.78
N ASP A 308 47.74 22.15 30.28
CA ASP A 308 48.82 21.23 30.61
C ASP A 308 48.88 21.05 32.13
N LYS A 309 48.49 19.87 32.64
CA LYS A 309 49.20 19.15 33.72
C LYS A 309 48.46 17.90 34.20
N ALA A 310 49.30 16.87 34.38
CA ALA A 310 49.15 15.80 35.37
C ALA A 310 48.00 14.80 35.18
N LYS A 311 48.35 13.72 34.48
CA LYS A 311 47.90 12.33 34.69
C LYS A 311 47.70 12.01 36.19
N PRO A 312 46.48 11.63 36.64
CA PRO A 312 46.32 10.72 37.77
C PRO A 312 45.89 9.35 37.24
N ALA A 313 46.57 8.32 37.72
CA ALA A 313 46.21 6.93 37.46
C ALA A 313 44.81 6.62 38.02
N VAL A 314 43.85 6.40 37.12
CA VAL A 314 42.54 5.84 37.48
C VAL A 314 42.68 4.33 37.48
N LYS A 315 42.55 3.75 38.68
CA LYS A 315 42.48 2.31 38.93
C LYS A 315 41.33 1.71 38.13
N ALA A 316 41.61 0.62 37.43
CA ALA A 316 40.61 -0.26 36.84
C ALA A 316 39.66 -0.76 37.95
N VAL A 317 38.44 -0.25 37.96
CA VAL A 317 37.34 -0.84 38.72
C VAL A 317 36.76 -1.96 37.86
N ARG A 318 37.00 -3.18 38.34
CA ARG A 318 36.48 -4.44 37.81
C ARG A 318 34.94 -4.43 37.93
N PRO A 319 34.18 -4.69 36.86
CA PRO A 319 32.73 -4.82 36.97
C PRO A 319 32.38 -6.05 37.81
N GLU A 320 31.54 -5.80 38.80
CA GLU A 320 30.92 -6.76 39.71
C GLU A 320 29.92 -7.62 38.91
N PRO A 321 29.93 -8.96 39.05
CA PRO A 321 28.99 -9.81 38.34
C PRO A 321 27.58 -9.65 38.91
N GLU A 322 26.66 -9.18 38.06
CA GLU A 322 25.22 -9.16 38.32
C GLU A 322 24.74 -10.55 38.70
N ALA A 323 24.17 -10.66 39.90
CA ALA A 323 23.54 -11.85 40.41
C ALA A 323 22.31 -12.18 39.55
N ALA A 324 22.29 -13.39 39.00
CA ALA A 324 21.11 -13.95 38.34
C ALA A 324 19.93 -14.02 39.33
N PRO A 325 18.72 -13.61 38.94
CA PRO A 325 17.54 -13.81 39.77
C PRO A 325 17.24 -15.30 39.89
N ASP A 326 17.12 -15.69 41.16
CA ASP A 326 16.82 -17.01 41.67
C ASP A 326 15.54 -17.58 41.04
N LEU A 327 15.68 -18.76 40.46
CA LEU A 327 14.66 -19.45 39.69
C LEU A 327 13.70 -20.10 40.69
N LEU A 328 12.59 -19.40 40.98
CA LEU A 328 11.54 -19.88 41.87
C LEU A 328 11.02 -21.25 41.43
N ASP A 329 11.46 -22.23 42.21
CA ASP A 329 10.85 -23.49 42.58
C ASP A 329 9.30 -23.44 42.54
N MET A 330 8.73 -23.99 41.47
CA MET A 330 7.32 -24.39 41.44
C MET A 330 7.27 -25.88 41.73
N SER A 331 7.30 -26.20 43.02
CA SER A 331 7.10 -27.54 43.53
C SER A 331 5.74 -28.09 43.11
N GLU A 332 5.78 -29.36 42.70
CA GLU A 332 4.66 -30.24 42.33
C GLU A 332 3.57 -30.32 43.41
N PRO A 333 2.30 -30.53 43.03
CA PRO A 333 1.38 -31.29 43.85
C PRO A 333 1.36 -32.76 43.39
N ALA A 334 1.82 -33.65 44.26
CA ALA A 334 1.54 -35.09 44.20
C ALA A 334 0.26 -35.40 45.01
N PRO A 335 -0.23 -36.65 45.00
CA PRO A 335 -0.79 -37.42 43.89
C PRO A 335 -2.34 -37.43 43.87
#